data_AF-A3W3T3-F1
#
_entry.id   AF-A3W3T3-F1
#
_cell.length_a   1.000
_cell.length_b   1.000
_cell.length_c   1.000
_cell.angle_alpha   90.00
_cell.angle_beta   90.00
_cell.angle_gamma   90.00
#
_symmetry.space_group_name_H-M   'P 1'
#
loop_
_entity.id
_entity.type
_entity.pdbx_description
1 polymer ?
#
loop_
_entity_poly.entity_id
_entity_poly.type
_entity_poly.pdbx_seq_one_letter_code
_entity_poly.pdbx_strand_id
1 'polypeptide(L)'
;MTKDGRLHPDDLETALEPIRLCLEGISELASSEYRLRSRDGSQWRWMKTDAAIASRDGVGKVVSVIGALTDITERKTTENALRRSVEQFRSAFNNATVGEAIVDLNGDWLAVNPALCKLFGYSADELLRTNFQTLTHPDDLNRDLFNLDLLKSGSIPVYQTEKRYIRANGAIMWGLLSVGIVRDAEGQPDHFISQIVDVTEQRRLSELRNDFVANVSHELRTPLTSVLGSLTLLSAMNEEPFSDEA
;
A
#
# COMPACT_ATOMS: atom_id res chain seq x y z
N MET A 1 21.86 -14.90 44.22
CA MET A 1 20.66 -14.02 44.26
C MET A 1 21.11 -12.58 44.40
N THR A 2 21.05 -11.81 43.32
CA THR A 2 21.41 -10.39 43.29
C THR A 2 20.41 -9.59 44.14
N LYS A 3 20.93 -8.88 45.14
CA LYS A 3 20.19 -8.19 46.22
C LYS A 3 19.31 -7.00 45.79
N ASP A 4 19.18 -6.71 44.49
CA ASP A 4 18.76 -5.37 44.02
C ASP A 4 17.46 -5.32 43.20
N GLY A 5 16.75 -6.44 42.98
CA GLY A 5 15.41 -6.40 42.33
C GLY A 5 15.36 -5.74 40.94
N ARG A 6 16.50 -5.70 40.22
CA ARG A 6 16.62 -5.05 38.91
C ARG A 6 16.24 -5.93 37.74
N LEU A 7 16.05 -7.23 37.96
CA LEU A 7 15.59 -8.16 36.92
C LEU A 7 14.08 -8.05 36.80
N HIS A 8 13.57 -8.01 35.57
CA HIS A 8 12.13 -8.00 35.33
C HIS A 8 11.49 -9.28 35.90
N PRO A 9 10.36 -9.20 36.62
CA PRO A 9 9.74 -10.36 37.26
C PRO A 9 9.50 -11.54 36.31
N ASP A 10 8.99 -11.24 35.11
CA ASP A 10 8.70 -12.26 34.09
C ASP A 10 9.96 -12.94 33.51
N ASP A 11 11.13 -12.34 33.67
CA ASP A 11 12.37 -12.82 33.04
C ASP A 11 13.31 -13.51 34.04
N LEU A 12 12.84 -13.79 35.27
CA LEU A 12 13.64 -14.39 36.33
C LEU A 12 14.21 -15.76 35.93
N GLU A 13 13.37 -16.60 35.34
CA GLU A 13 13.74 -17.95 34.90
C GLU A 13 14.66 -17.88 33.67
N THR A 14 14.28 -17.09 32.67
CA THR A 14 15.04 -16.87 31.44
C THR A 14 16.46 -16.37 31.69
N ALA A 15 16.65 -15.46 32.65
CA ALA A 15 17.98 -14.88 32.92
C ALA A 15 18.98 -15.86 33.56
N LEU A 16 18.49 -16.89 34.27
CA LEU A 16 19.34 -17.88 34.96
C LEU A 16 19.53 -19.15 34.13
N GLU A 17 18.66 -19.38 33.14
CA GLU A 17 18.66 -20.59 32.32
C GLU A 17 20.02 -20.88 31.66
N PRO A 18 20.73 -19.92 31.02
CA PRO A 18 22.00 -20.26 30.36
C PRO A 18 23.07 -20.77 31.31
N ILE A 19 23.16 -20.16 32.49
CA ILE A 19 24.12 -20.57 33.52
C ILE A 19 23.74 -21.95 34.05
N ARG A 20 22.45 -22.22 34.25
CA ARG A 20 21.95 -23.53 34.68
C ARG A 20 22.30 -24.62 33.67
N LEU A 21 22.01 -24.40 32.39
CA LEU A 21 22.32 -25.34 31.31
C LEU A 21 23.83 -25.66 31.23
N CYS A 22 24.69 -24.65 31.40
CA CYS A 22 26.14 -24.84 31.42
C CYS A 22 26.62 -25.58 32.67
N LEU A 23 26.10 -25.24 33.86
CA LEU A 23 26.48 -25.88 35.13
C LEU A 23 26.05 -27.34 35.20
N GLU A 24 24.87 -27.65 34.67
CA GLU A 24 24.35 -29.03 34.57
C GLU A 24 25.05 -29.83 33.46
N GLY A 25 25.90 -29.18 32.64
CA GLY A 25 26.60 -29.81 31.52
C GLY A 25 25.68 -30.17 30.35
N ILE A 26 24.46 -29.63 30.31
CA ILE A 26 23.46 -29.87 29.24
C ILE A 26 23.87 -29.15 27.95
N SER A 27 24.50 -27.97 28.06
CA SER A 27 25.04 -27.24 26.92
C SER A 27 26.42 -26.69 27.23
N GLU A 28 27.32 -26.68 26.25
CA GLU A 28 28.63 -26.03 26.38
C GLU A 28 28.57 -24.51 26.24
N LEU A 29 27.56 -24.02 25.50
CA LEU A 29 27.27 -22.62 25.27
C LEU A 29 25.75 -22.43 25.32
N ALA A 30 25.28 -21.44 26.07
CA ALA A 30 23.87 -21.08 26.14
C ALA A 30 23.70 -19.57 26.17
N SER A 31 22.59 -19.07 25.66
CA SER A 31 22.29 -17.64 25.68
C SER A 31 20.84 -17.34 25.98
N SER A 32 20.59 -16.19 26.62
CA SER A 32 19.25 -15.70 26.93
C SER A 32 19.18 -14.19 26.80
N GLU A 33 18.01 -13.66 26.49
CA GLU A 33 17.73 -12.23 26.45
C GLU A 33 16.65 -11.88 27.48
N TYR A 34 16.90 -10.87 28.30
CA TYR A 34 16.00 -10.49 29.39
C TYR A 34 16.10 -9.00 29.71
N ARG A 35 15.14 -8.48 30.46
CA ARG A 35 15.08 -7.07 30.84
C ARG A 35 15.74 -6.84 32.20
N LEU A 36 16.71 -5.93 32.22
CA LEU A 36 17.29 -5.38 33.44
C LEU A 36 16.97 -3.91 33.56
N ARG A 37 16.66 -3.48 34.77
CA ARG A 37 16.45 -2.08 35.11
C ARG A 37 17.80 -1.38 35.20
N SER A 38 17.89 -0.18 34.63
CA SER A 38 19.09 0.66 34.68
C SER A 38 19.50 0.96 36.13
N ARG A 39 20.77 1.35 36.33
CA ARG A 39 21.32 1.60 37.67
C ARG A 39 20.57 2.70 38.44
N ASP A 40 20.03 3.69 37.73
CA ASP A 40 19.22 4.79 38.26
C ASP A 40 17.71 4.44 38.39
N GLY A 41 17.30 3.24 37.97
CA GLY A 41 15.92 2.77 38.06
C GLY A 41 14.95 3.38 37.04
N SER A 42 15.43 4.25 36.15
CA SER A 42 14.58 5.05 35.25
C SER A 42 14.02 4.26 34.07
N GLN A 43 14.75 3.25 33.57
CA GLN A 43 14.41 2.56 32.32
C GLN A 43 14.71 1.06 32.36
N TRP A 44 13.94 0.31 31.59
CA TRP A 44 14.25 -1.09 31.26
C TRP A 44 15.23 -1.13 30.09
N ARG A 45 16.21 -2.02 30.19
CA ARG A 45 17.18 -2.31 29.15
C ARG A 45 17.15 -3.78 28.82
N TRP A 46 17.25 -4.09 27.55
CA TRP A 46 17.39 -5.47 27.10
C TRP A 46 18.85 -5.88 27.22
N MET A 47 19.07 -6.98 27.91
CA MET A 47 20.39 -7.54 28.15
C MET A 47 20.42 -8.95 27.58
N LYS A 48 21.52 -9.29 26.93
CA LYS A 48 21.83 -10.64 26.48
C LYS A 48 22.91 -11.21 27.39
N THR A 49 22.69 -12.41 27.90
CA THR A 49 23.73 -13.19 28.57
C THR A 49 24.14 -14.34 27.68
N ASP A 50 25.44 -14.46 27.43
CA ASP A 50 26.07 -15.63 26.82
C ASP A 50 26.87 -16.33 27.92
N ALA A 51 26.55 -17.59 28.22
CA ALA A 51 27.23 -18.41 29.21
C ALA A 51 27.95 -19.58 28.53
N ALA A 52 29.18 -19.87 28.94
CA ALA A 52 29.98 -20.97 28.43
C ALA A 52 30.70 -21.71 29.57
N ILE A 53 30.87 -23.02 29.42
CA ILE A 53 31.68 -23.82 30.34
C ILE A 53 33.15 -23.40 30.19
N ALA A 54 33.74 -22.90 31.27
CA ALA A 54 35.14 -22.46 31.27
C ALA A 54 36.10 -23.58 31.67
N SER A 55 35.67 -24.49 32.54
CA SER A 55 36.50 -25.63 32.93
C SER A 55 35.69 -26.81 33.45
N ARG A 56 36.26 -27.99 33.30
CA ARG A 56 35.81 -29.26 33.90
C ARG A 56 36.93 -29.84 34.76
N ASP A 57 36.58 -30.64 35.75
CA ASP A 57 37.55 -31.41 36.52
C ASP A 57 38.03 -32.66 35.75
N GLY A 58 38.96 -33.41 36.35
CA GLY A 58 39.52 -34.63 35.76
C GLY A 58 38.52 -35.78 35.58
N VAL A 59 37.28 -35.65 36.06
CA VAL A 59 36.20 -36.63 35.92
C VAL A 59 35.09 -36.11 34.99
N GLY A 60 35.31 -34.95 34.34
CA GLY A 60 34.39 -34.35 33.36
C GLY A 60 33.28 -33.48 33.95
N LYS A 61 33.26 -33.27 35.28
CA LYS A 61 32.26 -32.44 35.96
C LYS A 61 32.57 -30.96 35.74
N VAL A 62 31.56 -30.15 35.47
CA VAL A 62 31.71 -28.71 35.29
C VAL A 62 32.17 -28.06 36.59
N VAL A 63 33.28 -27.32 36.53
CA VAL A 63 33.89 -26.62 37.67
C VAL A 63 33.61 -25.13 37.62
N SER A 64 33.57 -24.55 36.42
CA SER A 64 33.32 -23.13 36.24
C SER A 64 32.59 -22.83 34.94
N VAL A 65 31.78 -21.77 35.01
CA VAL A 65 31.06 -21.19 33.87
C VAL A 65 31.44 -19.71 33.83
N ILE A 66 31.73 -19.21 32.63
CA ILE A 66 31.94 -17.79 32.37
C ILE A 66 30.69 -17.23 31.67
N GLY A 67 30.36 -15.98 31.98
CA GLY A 67 29.24 -15.28 31.37
C GLY A 67 29.68 -13.92 30.81
N ALA A 68 29.20 -13.58 29.62
CA ALA A 68 29.27 -12.24 29.07
C ALA A 68 27.87 -11.63 29.08
N LEU A 69 27.78 -10.35 29.46
CA LEU A 69 26.54 -9.59 29.46
C LEU A 69 26.65 -8.44 28.45
N THR A 70 25.74 -8.40 27.48
CA THR A 70 25.71 -7.39 26.41
C THR A 70 24.40 -6.60 26.47
N ASP A 71 24.48 -5.26 26.48
CA ASP A 71 23.30 -4.42 26.30
C ASP A 71 22.86 -4.48 24.83
N ILE A 72 21.64 -4.98 24.59
CA ILE A 72 21.03 -5.15 23.27
C ILE A 72 19.78 -4.26 23.11
N THR A 73 19.63 -3.25 23.95
CA THR A 73 18.45 -2.36 23.97
C THR A 73 18.24 -1.68 22.62
N GLU A 74 19.31 -1.17 22.01
CA GLU A 74 19.24 -0.52 20.69
C GLU A 74 18.75 -1.51 19.62
N ARG A 75 19.36 -2.70 19.55
CA ARG A 75 18.96 -3.76 18.62
C ARG A 75 17.48 -4.12 18.75
N LYS A 76 16.99 -4.34 19.98
CA LYS A 76 15.58 -4.63 20.26
C LYS A 76 14.65 -3.47 19.92
N THR A 77 15.10 -2.24 20.12
CA THR A 77 14.31 -1.05 19.77
C THR A 77 14.13 -0.95 18.26
N THR A 78 15.21 -1.12 17.49
CA THR A 78 15.19 -1.13 16.02
C THR A 78 14.35 -2.28 15.47
N GLU A 79 14.50 -3.50 16.02
CA GLU A 79 13.71 -4.66 15.62
C GLU A 79 12.21 -4.45 15.86
N ASN A 80 11.83 -3.93 17.04
CA ASN A 80 10.44 -3.64 17.36
C ASN A 80 9.87 -2.51 16.50
N ALA A 81 10.66 -1.47 16.22
CA ALA A 81 10.25 -0.39 15.33
C ALA A 81 9.99 -0.93 13.91
N LEU A 82 10.90 -1.75 13.38
CA LEU A 82 10.72 -2.40 12.08
C LEU A 82 9.48 -3.29 12.05
N ARG A 83 9.30 -4.15 13.06
CA ARG A 83 8.11 -5.02 13.17
C ARG A 83 6.83 -4.20 13.16
N ARG A 84 6.79 -3.11 13.95
CA ARG A 84 5.62 -2.24 14.03
C ARG A 84 5.33 -1.54 12.70
N SER A 85 6.36 -1.10 11.98
CA SER A 85 6.22 -0.52 10.64
C SER A 85 5.66 -1.53 9.63
N VAL A 86 6.14 -2.78 9.65
CA VAL A 86 5.64 -3.86 8.78
C VAL A 86 4.18 -4.18 9.10
N GLU A 87 3.81 -4.27 10.38
CA GLU A 87 2.43 -4.50 10.81
C GLU A 87 1.51 -3.34 10.41
N GLN A 88 1.96 -2.10 10.58
CA GLN A 88 1.21 -0.91 10.14
C GLN A 88 0.99 -0.90 8.64
N PHE A 89 2.03 -1.17 7.84
CA PHE A 89 1.92 -1.27 6.39
C PHE A 89 0.94 -2.36 5.98
N ARG A 90 1.09 -3.59 6.51
CA ARG A 90 0.17 -4.70 6.23
C ARG A 90 -1.27 -4.37 6.60
N SER A 91 -1.48 -3.72 7.73
CA SER A 91 -2.80 -3.29 8.16
C SER A 91 -3.40 -2.23 7.23
N ALA A 92 -2.62 -1.22 6.84
CA ALA A 92 -3.08 -0.17 5.92
C ALA A 92 -3.42 -0.76 4.54
N PHE A 93 -2.52 -1.57 3.97
CA PHE A 93 -2.70 -2.21 2.67
C PHE A 93 -3.93 -3.14 2.64
N ASN A 94 -4.07 -4.01 3.64
CA ASN A 94 -5.16 -4.99 3.67
C ASN A 94 -6.53 -4.39 4.00
N ASN A 95 -6.58 -3.30 4.77
CA ASN A 95 -7.82 -2.64 5.17
C ASN A 95 -8.20 -1.46 4.26
N ALA A 96 -7.40 -1.15 3.24
CA ALA A 96 -7.72 -0.12 2.27
C ALA A 96 -9.03 -0.47 1.53
N THR A 97 -9.86 0.55 1.28
CA THR A 97 -11.14 0.41 0.56
C THR A 97 -10.97 0.45 -0.96
N VAL A 98 -9.82 0.94 -1.42
CA VAL A 98 -9.42 1.02 -2.83
C VAL A 98 -8.62 -0.22 -3.18
N GLY A 99 -8.75 -0.70 -4.42
CA GLY A 99 -7.94 -1.80 -4.90
C GLY A 99 -6.49 -1.37 -5.03
N GLU A 100 -5.59 -2.04 -4.33
CA GLU A 100 -4.16 -1.74 -4.35
C GLU A 100 -3.35 -2.97 -4.76
N ALA A 101 -2.28 -2.72 -5.50
CA ALA A 101 -1.33 -3.73 -5.89
C ALA A 101 0.10 -3.22 -5.91
N ILE A 102 1.02 -4.14 -5.63
CA ILE A 102 2.44 -4.02 -5.93
C ILE A 102 2.71 -4.86 -7.17
N VAL A 103 3.33 -4.26 -8.17
CA VAL A 103 3.55 -4.88 -9.49
C VAL A 103 5.02 -4.81 -9.82
N ASP A 104 5.61 -5.90 -10.30
CA ASP A 104 7.00 -5.90 -10.73
C ASP A 104 7.19 -5.11 -12.05
N LEU A 105 8.44 -5.00 -12.51
CA LEU A 105 8.75 -4.26 -13.74
C LEU A 105 8.25 -4.97 -15.02
N ASN A 106 7.91 -6.26 -14.96
CA ASN A 106 7.36 -7.04 -16.07
C ASN A 106 5.83 -6.96 -16.15
N GLY A 107 5.19 -6.54 -15.05
CA GLY A 107 3.74 -6.45 -14.93
C GLY A 107 3.09 -7.55 -14.12
N ASP A 108 3.89 -8.43 -13.52
CA ASP A 108 3.41 -9.50 -12.66
C ASP A 108 3.03 -8.93 -11.28
N TRP A 109 1.93 -9.45 -10.72
CA TRP A 109 1.45 -9.02 -9.42
C TRP A 109 2.35 -9.60 -8.31
N LEU A 110 3.01 -8.73 -7.53
CA LEU A 110 3.82 -9.14 -6.37
C LEU A 110 2.99 -9.21 -5.09
N ALA A 111 2.04 -8.28 -4.94
CA ALA A 111 1.09 -8.27 -3.85
C ALA A 111 -0.22 -7.61 -4.29
N VAL A 112 -1.35 -8.11 -3.81
CA VAL A 112 -2.68 -7.56 -4.08
C VAL A 112 -3.46 -7.49 -2.78
N ASN A 113 -4.21 -6.41 -2.57
CA ASN A 113 -5.03 -6.28 -1.38
C ASN A 113 -6.43 -6.94 -1.55
N PRO A 114 -7.16 -7.17 -0.45
CA PRO A 114 -8.50 -7.76 -0.51
C PRO A 114 -9.51 -6.95 -1.32
N ALA A 115 -9.39 -5.62 -1.32
CA ALA A 115 -10.26 -4.74 -2.10
C ALA A 115 -10.08 -4.96 -3.60
N LEU A 116 -8.85 -5.12 -4.09
CA LEU A 116 -8.54 -5.42 -5.48
C LEU A 116 -9.10 -6.79 -5.90
N CYS A 117 -8.93 -7.80 -5.05
CA CYS A 117 -9.48 -9.13 -5.25
C CYS A 117 -11.01 -9.06 -5.45
N LYS A 118 -11.70 -8.36 -4.54
CA LYS A 118 -13.16 -8.15 -4.61
C LYS A 118 -13.56 -7.35 -5.85
N LEU A 119 -12.76 -6.35 -6.23
CA LEU A 119 -13.02 -5.46 -7.37
C LEU A 119 -13.03 -6.24 -8.70
N PHE A 120 -12.07 -7.14 -8.91
CA PHE A 120 -11.98 -7.95 -10.12
C PHE A 120 -12.69 -9.30 -10.04
N GLY A 121 -13.05 -9.76 -8.85
CA GLY A 121 -13.71 -11.04 -8.62
C GLY A 121 -12.77 -12.24 -8.66
N TYR A 122 -11.49 -12.04 -8.33
CA TYR A 122 -10.47 -13.08 -8.24
C TYR A 122 -10.02 -13.27 -6.79
N SER A 123 -9.51 -14.46 -6.47
CA SER A 123 -8.71 -14.66 -5.27
C SER A 123 -7.30 -14.05 -5.43
N ALA A 124 -6.63 -13.82 -4.30
CA ALA A 124 -5.25 -13.33 -4.31
C ALA A 124 -4.32 -14.29 -5.07
N ASP A 125 -4.45 -15.61 -4.83
CA ASP A 125 -3.61 -16.62 -5.48
C ASP A 125 -3.81 -16.69 -7.00
N GLU A 126 -5.02 -16.43 -7.48
CA GLU A 126 -5.29 -16.36 -8.93
C GLU A 126 -4.65 -15.11 -9.52
N LEU A 127 -4.81 -13.94 -8.89
CA LEU A 127 -4.18 -12.71 -9.36
C LEU A 127 -2.66 -12.85 -9.39
N LEU A 128 -2.03 -13.35 -8.32
CA LEU A 128 -0.58 -13.52 -8.22
C LEU A 128 0.01 -14.49 -9.27
N ARG A 129 -0.81 -15.29 -9.96
CA ARG A 129 -0.39 -16.18 -11.06
C ARG A 129 -0.56 -15.57 -12.44
N THR A 130 -1.01 -14.32 -12.51
CA THR A 130 -1.28 -13.58 -13.74
C THR A 130 -0.50 -12.27 -13.76
N ASN A 131 -0.79 -11.43 -14.75
CA ASN A 131 -0.23 -10.09 -14.87
C ASN A 131 -1.35 -9.07 -15.11
N PHE A 132 -1.06 -7.78 -14.94
CA PHE A 132 -2.07 -6.74 -15.14
C PHE A 132 -2.58 -6.65 -16.59
N GLN A 133 -1.78 -7.11 -17.55
CA GLN A 133 -2.08 -7.04 -18.98
C GLN A 133 -3.27 -7.93 -19.32
N THR A 134 -3.39 -9.11 -18.69
CA THR A 134 -4.54 -10.04 -18.89
C THR A 134 -5.88 -9.45 -18.44
N LEU A 135 -5.86 -8.55 -17.46
CA LEU A 135 -7.06 -7.89 -16.92
C LEU A 135 -7.37 -6.58 -17.66
N THR A 136 -6.44 -6.06 -18.46
CA THR A 136 -6.61 -4.81 -19.20
C THR A 136 -7.28 -5.09 -20.55
N HIS A 137 -8.26 -4.27 -20.93
CA HIS A 137 -8.90 -4.40 -22.23
C HIS A 137 -7.87 -4.20 -23.37
N PRO A 138 -7.88 -5.01 -24.46
CA PRO A 138 -6.86 -4.96 -25.52
C PRO A 138 -6.64 -3.57 -26.13
N ASP A 139 -7.72 -2.84 -26.42
CA ASP A 139 -7.66 -1.47 -26.95
C ASP A 139 -6.93 -0.47 -26.02
N ASP A 140 -6.93 -0.74 -24.71
CA ASP A 140 -6.36 0.16 -23.70
C ASP A 140 -4.91 -0.22 -23.33
N LEU A 141 -4.47 -1.44 -23.66
CA LEU A 141 -3.20 -2.00 -23.22
C LEU A 141 -1.99 -1.21 -23.74
N ASN A 142 -1.97 -0.85 -25.03
CA ASN A 142 -0.82 -0.13 -25.62
C ASN A 142 -0.59 1.23 -24.96
N ARG A 143 -1.67 1.94 -24.63
CA ARG A 143 -1.61 3.23 -23.94
C ARG A 143 -1.06 3.09 -22.52
N ASP A 144 -1.46 2.03 -21.84
CA ASP A 144 -1.00 1.72 -20.49
C ASP A 144 0.50 1.38 -20.45
N LEU A 145 0.96 0.54 -21.38
CA LEU A 145 2.37 0.19 -21.54
C LEU A 145 3.23 1.41 -21.85
N PHE A 146 2.75 2.30 -22.74
CA PHE A 146 3.44 3.55 -23.03
C PHE A 146 3.60 4.44 -21.78
N ASN A 147 2.56 4.55 -20.95
CA ASN A 147 2.65 5.30 -19.70
C ASN A 147 3.63 4.66 -18.69
N LEU A 148 3.68 3.33 -18.64
CA LEU A 148 4.67 2.62 -17.82
C LEU A 148 6.10 2.89 -18.29
N ASP A 149 6.36 2.95 -19.60
CA ASP A 149 7.68 3.26 -20.12
C ASP A 149 8.13 4.68 -19.77
N LEU A 150 7.22 5.67 -19.84
CA LEU A 150 7.47 7.04 -19.38
C LEU A 150 7.77 7.12 -17.88
N LEU A 151 7.12 6.27 -17.08
CA LEU A 151 7.33 6.18 -15.64
C LEU A 151 8.69 5.53 -15.31
N LYS A 152 9.04 4.45 -16.01
CA LYS A 152 10.33 3.75 -15.89
C LYS A 152 11.50 4.68 -16.24
N SER A 153 11.39 5.40 -17.36
CA SER A 153 12.42 6.35 -17.82
C SER A 153 12.58 7.56 -16.90
N GLY A 154 11.64 7.78 -15.97
CA GLY A 154 11.62 8.96 -15.11
C GLY A 154 11.14 10.23 -15.82
N SER A 155 10.55 10.11 -17.02
CA SER A 155 9.93 11.25 -17.71
C SER A 155 8.72 11.79 -16.94
N ILE A 156 8.03 10.93 -16.19
CA ILE A 156 6.96 11.29 -15.26
C ILE A 156 7.14 10.55 -13.93
N PRO A 157 6.74 11.16 -12.78
CA PRO A 157 6.86 10.51 -11.47
C PRO A 157 5.68 9.61 -11.13
N VAL A 158 4.50 9.91 -11.69
CA VAL A 158 3.24 9.17 -11.54
C VAL A 158 2.40 9.37 -12.80
N TYR A 159 1.46 8.48 -13.07
CA TYR A 159 0.40 8.73 -14.04
C TYR A 159 -0.96 8.26 -13.53
N GLN A 160 -2.00 8.83 -14.11
CA GLN A 160 -3.38 8.46 -13.83
C GLN A 160 -4.15 8.36 -15.14
N THR A 161 -4.92 7.29 -15.32
CA THR A 161 -5.68 7.05 -16.54
C THR A 161 -6.94 6.25 -16.29
N GLU A 162 -8.02 6.59 -17.01
CA GLU A 162 -9.21 5.76 -17.07
C GLU A 162 -9.09 4.73 -18.20
N LYS A 163 -9.28 3.46 -17.86
CA LYS A 163 -9.27 2.37 -18.84
C LYS A 163 -10.27 1.28 -18.50
N ARG A 164 -10.56 0.45 -19.49
CA ARG A 164 -11.43 -0.71 -19.31
C ARG A 164 -10.64 -1.89 -18.77
N TYR A 165 -11.22 -2.56 -17.79
CA TYR A 165 -10.75 -3.82 -17.26
C TYR A 165 -11.77 -4.93 -17.49
N ILE A 166 -11.27 -6.17 -17.57
CA ILE A 166 -12.05 -7.40 -17.71
C ILE A 166 -12.04 -8.13 -16.37
N ARG A 167 -13.22 -8.30 -15.76
CA ARG A 167 -13.38 -9.04 -14.50
C ARG A 167 -13.34 -10.56 -14.71
N ALA A 168 -13.25 -11.34 -13.63
CA ALA A 168 -13.25 -12.82 -13.69
C ALA A 168 -14.48 -13.40 -14.40
N ASN A 169 -15.63 -12.72 -14.30
CA ASN A 169 -16.87 -13.11 -14.98
C ASN A 169 -16.95 -12.62 -16.43
N GLY A 170 -15.89 -12.01 -16.97
CA GLY A 170 -15.85 -11.43 -18.32
C GLY A 170 -16.49 -10.06 -18.46
N ALA A 171 -17.10 -9.50 -17.41
CA ALA A 171 -17.72 -8.18 -17.47
C ALA A 171 -16.67 -7.08 -17.59
N ILE A 172 -16.98 -6.06 -18.39
CA ILE A 172 -16.14 -4.87 -18.53
C ILE A 172 -16.47 -3.87 -17.41
N MET A 173 -15.42 -3.32 -16.80
CA MET A 173 -15.50 -2.26 -15.80
C MET A 173 -14.59 -1.09 -16.21
N TRP A 174 -15.05 0.13 -16.01
CA TRP A 174 -14.19 1.31 -16.07
C TRP A 174 -13.45 1.49 -14.75
N GLY A 175 -12.12 1.42 -14.80
CA GLY A 175 -11.25 1.66 -13.66
C GLY A 175 -10.42 2.93 -13.86
N LEU A 176 -10.40 3.78 -12.83
CA LEU A 176 -9.43 4.85 -12.69
C LEU A 176 -8.17 4.25 -12.07
N LEU A 177 -7.14 4.11 -12.90
CA LEU A 177 -5.83 3.60 -12.52
C LEU A 177 -4.91 4.77 -12.15
N SER A 178 -4.27 4.70 -10.98
CA SER A 178 -3.17 5.57 -10.57
C SER A 178 -1.93 4.71 -10.34
N VAL A 179 -0.80 5.06 -10.95
CA VAL A 179 0.46 4.31 -10.83
C VAL A 179 1.62 5.22 -10.46
N GLY A 180 2.36 4.81 -9.43
CA GLY A 180 3.66 5.35 -9.06
C GLY A 180 4.75 4.29 -9.15
N ILE A 181 6.00 4.73 -9.23
CA ILE A 181 7.17 3.85 -9.24
C ILE A 181 8.00 4.03 -7.97
N VAL A 182 8.36 2.91 -7.37
CA VAL A 182 9.33 2.86 -6.26
C VAL A 182 10.68 2.53 -6.85
N ARG A 183 11.70 3.20 -6.32
CA ARG A 183 13.11 3.04 -6.72
C ARG A 183 13.92 2.57 -5.53
N ASP A 184 14.96 1.78 -5.80
CA ASP A 184 15.89 1.28 -4.80
C ASP A 184 16.88 2.37 -4.30
N ALA A 185 17.82 1.98 -3.44
CA ALA A 185 18.81 2.90 -2.88
C ALA A 185 19.77 3.47 -3.94
N GLU A 186 19.93 2.75 -5.05
CA GLU A 186 20.74 3.10 -6.22
C GLU A 186 19.96 3.95 -7.24
N GLY A 187 18.67 4.22 -7.00
CA GLY A 187 17.79 5.01 -7.86
C GLY A 187 17.22 4.24 -9.05
N GLN A 188 17.45 2.93 -9.14
CA GLN A 188 16.89 2.10 -10.19
C GLN A 188 15.41 1.79 -9.92
N PRO A 189 14.58 1.65 -10.98
CA PRO A 189 13.23 1.13 -10.83
C PRO A 189 13.23 -0.21 -10.08
N ASP A 190 12.40 -0.34 -9.05
CA ASP A 190 12.26 -1.59 -8.28
C ASP A 190 10.88 -2.23 -8.54
N HIS A 191 9.80 -1.50 -8.27
CA HIS A 191 8.43 -1.96 -8.51
C HIS A 191 7.45 -0.79 -8.70
N PHE A 192 6.24 -1.09 -9.14
CA PHE A 192 5.13 -0.14 -9.20
C PHE A 192 4.17 -0.32 -8.04
N ILE A 193 3.57 0.79 -7.62
CA ILE A 193 2.39 0.81 -6.76
C ILE A 193 1.22 1.27 -7.60
N SER A 194 0.20 0.43 -7.69
CA SER A 194 -1.01 0.68 -8.47
C SER A 194 -2.23 0.77 -7.58
N GLN A 195 -3.06 1.79 -7.80
CA GLN A 195 -4.36 1.94 -7.17
C GLN A 195 -5.45 1.97 -8.23
N ILE A 196 -6.55 1.24 -8.00
CA ILE A 196 -7.64 1.10 -8.96
C ILE A 196 -8.96 1.36 -8.25
N VAL A 197 -9.70 2.34 -8.78
CA VAL A 197 -11.04 2.72 -8.33
C VAL A 197 -12.05 2.40 -9.43
N ASP A 198 -13.13 1.71 -9.09
CA ASP A 198 -14.26 1.53 -10.01
C ASP A 198 -14.97 2.86 -10.24
N VAL A 199 -14.97 3.34 -11.48
CA VAL A 199 -15.65 4.58 -11.88
C VAL A 199 -16.81 4.32 -12.83
N THR A 200 -17.22 3.05 -13.00
CA THR A 200 -18.26 2.64 -13.96
C THR A 200 -19.58 3.37 -13.69
N GLU A 201 -20.06 3.36 -12.45
CA GLU A 201 -21.33 4.01 -12.10
C GLU A 201 -21.22 5.53 -12.17
N GLN A 202 -20.11 6.10 -11.71
CA GLN A 202 -19.88 7.54 -11.75
C GLN A 202 -19.84 8.06 -13.20
N ARG A 203 -19.20 7.32 -14.12
CA ARG A 203 -19.22 7.62 -15.55
C ARG A 203 -20.63 7.52 -16.12
N ARG A 204 -21.33 6.41 -15.86
CA ARG A 204 -22.70 6.21 -16.36
C ARG A 204 -23.64 7.34 -15.94
N LEU A 205 -23.58 7.75 -14.67
CA LEU A 205 -24.36 8.88 -14.15
C LEU A 205 -23.97 10.20 -14.80
N SER A 206 -22.67 10.42 -15.02
CA SER A 206 -22.17 11.64 -15.67
C SER A 206 -22.59 11.73 -17.14
N GLU A 207 -22.55 10.61 -17.87
CA GLU A 207 -23.00 10.49 -19.26
C GLU A 207 -24.51 10.74 -19.36
N LEU A 208 -25.33 10.06 -18.55
CA LEU A 208 -26.78 10.29 -18.49
C LEU A 208 -27.15 11.75 -18.19
N ARG A 209 -26.41 12.38 -17.26
CA ARG A 209 -26.62 13.80 -16.96
C ARG A 209 -26.30 14.68 -18.16
N ASN A 210 -25.18 14.44 -18.83
CA ASN A 210 -24.75 15.24 -19.98
C ASN A 210 -25.71 15.08 -21.17
N ASP A 211 -26.15 13.85 -21.45
CA ASP A 211 -27.12 13.56 -22.50
C ASP A 211 -28.47 14.23 -22.22
N PHE A 212 -28.94 14.18 -20.96
CA PHE A 212 -30.14 14.89 -20.55
C PHE A 212 -30.04 16.40 -20.78
N VAL A 213 -28.93 17.02 -20.36
CA VAL A 213 -28.70 18.46 -20.55
C VAL A 213 -28.64 18.83 -22.03
N ALA A 214 -27.98 18.02 -22.86
CA ALA A 214 -27.90 18.24 -24.30
C ALA A 214 -29.28 18.15 -24.96
N ASN A 215 -30.07 17.14 -24.62
CA ASN A 215 -31.42 16.93 -25.15
C ASN A 215 -32.37 18.07 -24.75
N VAL A 216 -32.41 18.45 -23.47
CA VAL A 216 -33.24 19.57 -23.00
C VAL A 216 -32.82 20.88 -23.65
N SER A 217 -31.50 21.11 -23.82
CA SER A 217 -31.00 22.32 -24.50
C SER A 217 -31.43 22.38 -25.96
N HIS A 218 -31.41 21.25 -26.68
CA HIS A 218 -31.87 21.17 -28.06
C HIS A 218 -33.38 21.43 -28.18
N GLU A 219 -34.18 20.77 -27.33
CA GLU A 219 -35.65 20.89 -27.32
C GLU A 219 -36.13 22.30 -26.94
N LEU A 220 -35.42 23.00 -26.05
CA LEU A 220 -35.75 24.39 -25.70
C LEU A 220 -35.29 25.39 -26.77
N ARG A 221 -34.18 25.13 -27.47
CA ARG A 221 -33.65 26.05 -28.48
C ARG A 221 -34.62 26.22 -29.64
N THR A 222 -35.21 25.14 -30.14
CA THR A 222 -36.11 25.16 -31.30
C THR A 222 -37.30 26.11 -31.16
N PRO A 223 -38.17 26.01 -30.12
CA PRO A 223 -39.28 26.93 -29.94
C PRO A 223 -38.80 28.36 -29.63
N LEU A 224 -37.70 28.52 -28.88
CA LEU A 224 -37.17 29.85 -28.56
C LEU A 224 -36.67 30.58 -29.82
N THR A 225 -35.98 29.87 -30.72
CA THR A 225 -35.54 30.42 -32.02
C THR A 225 -36.72 30.83 -32.88
N SER A 226 -37.80 30.05 -32.88
CA SER A 226 -39.04 30.43 -33.58
C SER A 226 -39.66 31.70 -33.00
N VAL A 227 -39.80 31.78 -31.68
CA VAL A 227 -40.35 32.97 -31.00
C VAL A 227 -39.50 34.20 -31.26
N LEU A 228 -38.16 34.07 -31.17
CA LEU A 228 -37.23 35.15 -31.45
C LEU A 228 -37.34 35.63 -32.90
N GLY A 229 -37.45 34.71 -33.86
CA GLY A 229 -37.66 35.03 -35.26
C GLY A 229 -38.96 35.81 -35.51
N SER A 230 -40.08 35.38 -34.91
CA SER A 230 -41.35 36.10 -34.98
C SER A 230 -41.27 37.50 -34.37
N LEU A 231 -40.61 37.65 -33.21
CA LEU A 231 -40.38 38.95 -32.58
C LEU A 231 -39.53 39.88 -33.46
N THR A 232 -38.48 39.35 -34.09
CA THR A 232 -37.59 40.12 -34.96
C THR A 232 -38.34 40.65 -36.19
N LEU A 233 -39.23 39.84 -36.78
CA LEU A 233 -40.10 40.26 -37.87
C LEU A 233 -41.10 41.35 -37.43
N LEU A 234 -41.73 41.18 -36.27
CA LEU A 234 -42.65 42.19 -35.71
C LEU A 234 -41.94 43.53 -35.47
N SER A 235 -40.71 43.51 -34.96
CA SER A 235 -39.90 44.71 -34.79
C SER A 235 -39.55 45.36 -36.13
N ALA A 236 -39.18 44.59 -37.16
CA ALA A 236 -38.88 45.11 -38.49
C ALA A 236 -40.11 45.72 -39.18
N MET A 237 -41.30 45.15 -38.98
CA MET A 237 -42.56 45.70 -39.52
C MET A 237 -42.99 47.00 -38.85
N ASN A 238 -42.54 47.26 -37.61
CA ASN A 238 -42.80 48.50 -36.89
C ASN A 238 -41.83 49.63 -37.27
N GLU A 239 -40.79 49.35 -38.07
CA GLU A 239 -39.77 50.33 -38.47
C GLU A 239 -39.90 50.83 -39.93
N GLU A 240 -40.96 50.48 -40.68
CA GLU A 240 -41.22 51.18 -41.95
C GLU A 240 -41.62 52.64 -41.66
N PRO A 241 -40.84 53.65 -42.10
CA PRO A 241 -41.25 55.03 -41.96
C PRO A 241 -42.37 55.27 -42.97
N PHE A 242 -43.52 55.74 -42.48
CA PHE A 242 -44.50 56.41 -43.33
C PHE A 242 -43.77 57.47 -44.16
N SER A 243 -43.62 57.20 -45.44
CA SER A 243 -43.20 58.18 -46.43
C SER A 243 -44.35 59.17 -46.61
N ASP A 244 -44.27 60.31 -45.92
CA ASP A 244 -45.14 61.45 -46.22
C ASP A 244 -44.67 62.11 -47.53
N GLU A 245 -45.34 61.79 -48.64
CA GLU A 245 -45.51 62.69 -49.77
C GLU A 245 -46.63 63.70 -49.42
N ALA A 246 -46.27 64.97 -49.21
CA ALA A 246 -46.98 66.18 -49.67
C ALA A 246 -46.29 67.45 -49.14
#